data_AF-A0A1Z5SKU4-F1
#
_entry.id   AF-A0A1Z5SKU4-F1
#
_cell.length_a   1.000
_cell.length_b   1.000
_cell.length_c   1.000
_cell.angle_alpha   90.00
_cell.angle_beta   90.00
_cell.angle_gamma   90.00
#
_symmetry.space_group_name_H-M   'P 1'
#
loop_
_entity.id
_entity.type
_entity.pdbx_description
1 polymer ?
#
loop_
_entity_poly.entity_id
_entity_poly.type
_entity_poly.pdbx_seq_one_letter_code
_entity_poly.pdbx_strand_id
1 'polypeptide(L)'
;MRKATLLLLCLYAYAATATDKTPNGKTITTEKGDVIVFSSTTTKEMHIANTNERKVVDYGTPQPVLLNGKEIYYVMDDKPDTVNNFRNSKMWIEDHIRIWQAFDKIIKIEKQKLPAGSYEMVFKDLIINEQGNVVYYTTNGIVRRKQQERLHVKTARLTIPSKLEETINTKLKDAMSQQQYTPLLIANKPVAYYNYHTYSFNIE
;
A
#
# COMPACT_ATOMS: atom_id res chain seq x y z
N MET A 1 -60.19 -3.50 35.24
CA MET A 1 -59.48 -3.93 34.01
C MET A 1 -58.58 -2.79 33.53
N ARG A 2 -57.32 -2.73 34.00
CA ARG A 2 -56.33 -1.74 33.59
C ARG A 2 -54.93 -2.28 33.89
N LYS A 3 -54.07 -2.24 32.85
CA LYS A 3 -52.60 -2.29 32.87
C LYS A 3 -51.95 -3.67 33.00
N ALA A 4 -51.81 -4.34 31.86
CA ALA A 4 -50.87 -5.42 31.65
C ALA A 4 -49.43 -4.85 31.58
N THR A 5 -48.67 -5.20 32.60
CA THR A 5 -47.23 -5.49 32.66
C THR A 5 -46.42 -5.25 31.37
N LEU A 6 -45.78 -4.09 31.29
CA LEU A 6 -44.69 -3.83 30.35
C LEU A 6 -43.36 -4.00 31.12
N LEU A 7 -43.01 -5.25 31.41
CA LEU A 7 -41.68 -5.62 31.91
C LEU A 7 -40.78 -5.78 30.68
N LEU A 8 -40.43 -4.65 30.06
CA LEU A 8 -39.38 -4.60 29.07
C LEU A 8 -38.08 -4.90 29.83
N LEU A 9 -37.55 -6.10 29.64
CA LEU A 9 -36.24 -6.47 30.14
C LEU A 9 -35.24 -5.38 29.73
N CYS A 10 -34.68 -4.72 30.74
CA CYS A 10 -33.41 -4.02 30.70
C CYS A 10 -32.32 -5.04 30.30
N LEU A 11 -32.26 -5.36 29.01
CA LEU A 11 -31.09 -5.97 28.40
C LEU A 11 -30.02 -4.88 28.37
N TYR A 12 -29.20 -4.93 29.41
CA TYR A 12 -27.83 -4.46 29.49
C TYR A 12 -27.28 -3.97 28.14
N ALA A 13 -27.49 -2.68 27.88
CA ALA A 13 -26.60 -1.94 27.01
C ALA A 13 -25.27 -1.85 27.76
N TYR A 14 -24.45 -2.90 27.66
CA TYR A 14 -23.01 -2.71 27.76
C TYR A 14 -22.66 -1.77 26.62
N ALA A 15 -22.61 -0.49 26.95
CA ALA A 15 -21.80 0.46 26.22
C ALA A 15 -20.37 -0.08 26.30
N ALA A 16 -20.01 -0.94 25.33
CA ALA A 16 -18.65 -0.97 24.86
C ALA A 16 -18.40 0.45 24.39
N THR A 17 -17.81 1.26 25.27
CA THR A 17 -17.13 2.48 24.86
C THR A 17 -16.10 2.00 23.85
N ALA A 18 -16.45 2.09 22.56
CA ALA A 18 -15.48 2.08 21.50
C ALA A 18 -14.52 3.20 21.88
N THR A 19 -13.38 2.81 22.45
CA THR A 19 -12.25 3.72 22.57
C THR A 19 -11.98 4.11 21.14
N ASP A 20 -12.25 5.37 20.83
CA ASP A 20 -12.01 5.97 19.54
C ASP A 20 -10.50 5.86 19.30
N LYS A 21 -10.08 4.72 18.72
CA LYS A 21 -8.73 4.53 18.20
C LYS A 21 -8.65 5.28 16.86
N THR A 22 -9.20 6.49 16.77
CA THR A 22 -9.05 7.32 15.59
C THR A 22 -7.58 7.74 15.56
N PRO A 23 -6.77 7.22 14.63
CA PRO A 23 -5.41 7.67 14.48
C PRO A 23 -5.47 9.15 14.10
N ASN A 24 -4.78 10.03 14.84
CA ASN A 24 -4.68 11.47 14.53
C ASN A 24 -3.87 11.78 13.24
N GLY A 25 -3.76 10.82 12.31
CA GLY A 25 -3.03 10.98 11.06
C GLY A 25 -3.92 11.39 9.89
N LYS A 26 -3.29 11.52 8.72
CA LYS A 26 -3.96 11.91 7.48
C LYS A 26 -5.07 10.93 7.13
N THR A 27 -6.24 11.45 6.75
CA THR A 27 -7.33 10.66 6.16
C THR A 27 -7.42 10.91 4.66
N ILE A 28 -7.61 9.84 3.89
CA ILE A 28 -7.84 9.89 2.44
C ILE A 28 -9.15 9.18 2.14
N THR A 29 -9.99 9.78 1.30
CA THR A 29 -11.17 9.12 0.72
C THR A 29 -10.87 8.80 -0.74
N THR A 30 -10.98 7.52 -1.13
CA THR A 30 -10.77 7.08 -2.51
C THR A 30 -11.95 7.45 -3.39
N GLU A 31 -11.79 7.37 -4.72
CA GLU A 31 -12.89 7.59 -5.67
C GLU A 31 -14.06 6.61 -5.48
N LYS A 32 -13.79 5.43 -4.89
CA LYS A 32 -14.80 4.41 -4.57
C LYS A 32 -15.47 4.65 -3.21
N GLY A 33 -15.10 5.70 -2.49
CA GLY A 33 -15.63 6.05 -1.18
C GLY A 33 -14.93 5.36 0.00
N ASP A 34 -13.87 4.59 -0.23
CA ASP A 34 -13.10 3.97 0.86
C ASP A 34 -12.35 5.04 1.65
N VAL A 35 -12.43 4.96 2.97
CA VAL A 35 -11.75 5.89 3.89
C VAL A 35 -10.54 5.20 4.48
N ILE A 36 -9.36 5.74 4.20
CA ILE A 36 -8.08 5.25 4.70
C ILE A 36 -7.55 6.24 5.72
N VAL A 37 -7.22 5.75 6.91
CA VAL A 37 -6.57 6.55 7.94
C VAL A 37 -5.13 6.11 8.09
N PHE A 38 -4.21 7.06 8.05
CA PHE A 38 -2.79 6.84 8.26
C PHE A 38 -2.42 7.07 9.72
N SER A 39 -1.34 6.44 10.19
CA SER A 39 -0.72 6.75 11.45
C SER A 39 -0.28 8.22 11.47
N SER A 40 -0.29 8.85 12.65
CA SER A 40 0.33 10.17 12.79
C SER A 40 1.84 10.06 12.61
N THR A 41 2.47 11.07 12.00
CA THR A 41 3.92 11.26 12.09
C THR A 41 4.27 11.65 13.52
N THR A 42 5.40 11.16 14.03
CA THR A 42 5.91 11.63 15.32
C THR A 42 6.60 12.96 15.10
N THR A 43 6.54 13.90 16.03
CA THR A 43 7.32 15.14 15.90
C THR A 43 8.65 15.00 16.64
N LYS A 44 9.72 15.56 16.07
CA LYS A 44 11.03 15.65 16.71
C LYS A 44 11.54 17.09 16.65
N GLU A 45 12.00 17.61 17.77
CA GLU A 45 12.68 18.89 17.82
C GLU A 45 14.08 18.73 17.20
N MET A 46 14.35 19.48 16.14
CA MET A 46 15.64 19.53 15.47
C MET A 46 16.29 20.89 15.68
N HIS A 47 17.57 20.87 16.03
CA HIS A 47 18.41 22.06 16.01
C HIS A 47 18.84 22.36 14.57
N ILE A 48 18.68 23.60 14.14
CA ILE A 48 19.22 24.06 12.85
C ILE A 48 20.71 24.34 13.06
N ALA A 49 21.56 23.66 12.28
CA ALA A 49 23.00 23.82 12.40
C ALA A 49 23.42 25.27 12.14
N ASN A 50 24.32 25.80 12.98
CA ASN A 50 24.83 27.17 12.93
C ASN A 50 23.80 28.28 13.22
N THR A 51 22.66 27.94 13.82
CA THR A 51 21.75 28.90 14.46
C THR A 51 21.39 28.43 15.87
N ASN A 52 20.91 29.35 16.72
CA ASN A 52 20.31 28.99 18.03
C ASN A 52 18.82 28.59 17.89
N GLU A 53 18.36 28.32 16.67
CA GLU A 53 16.96 28.06 16.38
C GLU A 53 16.66 26.57 16.47
N ARG A 54 15.47 26.27 16.99
CA ARG A 54 14.91 24.94 17.05
C ARG A 54 13.67 24.89 16.18
N LYS A 55 13.52 23.80 15.42
CA LYS A 55 12.35 23.55 14.59
C LYS A 55 11.79 22.18 14.92
N VAL A 56 10.49 22.14 15.19
CA VAL A 56 9.76 20.87 15.27
C VAL A 56 9.54 20.38 13.85
N VAL A 57 10.05 19.18 13.55
CA VAL A 57 9.83 18.51 12.26
C VAL A 57 9.06 17.22 12.47
N ASP A 58 8.20 16.90 11.51
CA ASP A 58 7.61 15.58 11.42
C ASP A 58 8.70 14.54 11.10
N TYR A 59 8.66 13.42 11.81
CA TYR A 59 9.58 12.30 11.74
C TYR A 59 8.79 10.98 11.70
N GLY A 60 9.27 10.05 10.87
CA GLY A 60 8.57 8.82 10.54
C GLY A 60 7.74 8.95 9.26
N THR A 61 7.52 7.82 8.58
CA THR A 61 6.66 7.76 7.38
C THR A 61 5.26 7.38 7.85
N PRO A 62 4.21 8.18 7.58
CA PRO A 62 2.84 7.77 7.89
C PRO A 62 2.50 6.48 7.13
N GLN A 63 1.94 5.50 7.83
CA GLN A 63 1.53 4.22 7.24
C GLN A 63 0.01 4.03 7.38
N PRO A 64 -0.66 3.35 6.44
CA PRO A 64 -2.11 3.17 6.49
C PRO A 64 -2.50 2.17 7.58
N VAL A 65 -3.27 2.61 8.58
CA VAL A 65 -3.62 1.80 9.76
C VAL A 65 -5.08 1.36 9.77
N LEU A 66 -5.99 2.15 9.18
CA LEU A 66 -7.40 1.80 9.08
C LEU A 66 -7.91 1.88 7.64
N LEU A 67 -8.77 0.94 7.25
CA LEU A 67 -9.61 0.97 6.06
C LEU A 67 -11.08 0.89 6.50
N ASN A 68 -11.88 1.91 6.20
CA ASN A 68 -13.30 1.98 6.58
C ASN A 68 -13.55 1.70 8.08
N GLY A 69 -12.65 2.20 8.94
CA GLY A 69 -12.69 2.02 10.40
C GLY A 69 -12.19 0.66 10.91
N LYS A 70 -11.69 -0.23 10.04
CA LYS A 70 -11.12 -1.53 10.41
C LYS A 70 -9.60 -1.53 10.29
N GLU A 71 -8.93 -2.26 11.17
CA GLU A 71 -7.46 -2.39 11.17
C GLU A 71 -6.94 -3.02 9.87
N ILE A 72 -5.86 -2.43 9.33
CA ILE A 72 -5.09 -2.95 8.20
C ILE A 72 -3.94 -3.80 8.75
N TYR A 73 -3.80 -5.02 8.26
CA TYR A 73 -2.73 -5.94 8.67
C TYR A 73 -1.45 -5.74 7.85
N TYR A 74 -0.29 -5.82 8.50
CA TYR A 74 1.01 -5.62 7.86
C TYR A 74 1.69 -6.96 7.67
N VAL A 75 1.71 -7.45 6.44
CA VAL A 75 2.20 -8.81 6.18
C VAL A 75 3.73 -8.93 6.33
N MET A 76 4.49 -7.82 6.31
CA MET A 76 5.93 -7.85 6.57
C MET A 76 6.34 -7.65 8.03
N ASP A 77 5.47 -7.13 8.90
CA ASP A 77 5.84 -6.74 10.28
C ASP A 77 5.39 -7.74 11.36
N ASP A 78 4.47 -8.67 11.06
CA ASP A 78 3.97 -9.62 12.05
C ASP A 78 4.86 -10.87 12.17
N LYS A 79 6.01 -10.69 12.82
CA LYS A 79 6.88 -11.70 13.45
C LYS A 79 7.40 -12.87 12.55
N PRO A 80 8.72 -13.11 12.50
CA PRO A 80 9.34 -14.16 11.65
C PRO A 80 8.86 -15.61 11.87
N ASP A 81 8.16 -15.94 12.98
CA ASP A 81 8.12 -17.31 13.51
C ASP A 81 6.77 -18.06 13.39
N THR A 82 5.92 -17.79 12.39
CA THR A 82 4.71 -18.61 12.20
C THR A 82 4.56 -19.16 10.78
N VAL A 83 4.04 -20.39 10.67
CA VAL A 83 3.64 -21.09 9.44
C VAL A 83 2.79 -20.21 8.50
N ASN A 84 2.09 -19.22 9.06
CA ASN A 84 1.35 -18.22 8.32
C ASN A 84 2.24 -17.35 7.43
N ASN A 85 3.48 -17.04 7.83
CA ASN A 85 4.39 -16.21 7.06
C ASN A 85 4.84 -16.90 5.75
N PHE A 86 5.13 -18.20 5.79
CA PHE A 86 5.47 -18.97 4.57
C PHE A 86 4.29 -19.12 3.61
N ARG A 87 3.09 -19.42 4.14
CA ARG A 87 1.87 -19.52 3.32
C ARG A 87 1.51 -18.18 2.68
N ASN A 88 1.56 -17.09 3.45
CA ASN A 88 1.30 -15.74 2.97
C ASN A 88 2.37 -15.32 1.94
N SER A 89 3.65 -15.62 2.20
CA SER A 89 4.76 -15.36 1.27
C SER A 89 4.60 -16.11 -0.05
N LYS A 90 4.16 -17.38 -0.02
CA LYS A 90 3.91 -18.16 -1.24
C LYS A 90 2.76 -17.58 -2.05
N MET A 91 1.63 -17.30 -1.42
CA MET A 91 0.47 -16.67 -2.08
C MET A 91 0.86 -15.33 -2.70
N TRP A 92 1.69 -14.55 -2.02
CA TRP A 92 2.21 -13.29 -2.50
C TRP A 92 3.12 -13.43 -3.72
N ILE A 93 4.00 -14.43 -3.75
CA ILE A 93 4.86 -14.70 -4.91
C ILE A 93 3.99 -15.06 -6.12
N GLU A 94 2.98 -15.91 -5.94
CA GLU A 94 2.05 -16.30 -7.01
C GLU A 94 1.28 -15.10 -7.56
N ASP A 95 0.74 -14.24 -6.69
CA ASP A 95 0.10 -13.00 -7.09
C ASP A 95 1.06 -12.05 -7.81
N HIS A 96 2.29 -11.93 -7.30
CA HIS A 96 3.31 -11.09 -7.93
C HIS A 96 3.62 -11.56 -9.35
N ILE A 97 3.85 -12.86 -9.54
CA ILE A 97 4.14 -13.43 -10.86
C ILE A 97 2.97 -13.19 -11.82
N ARG A 98 1.73 -13.47 -11.38
CA ARG A 98 0.54 -13.29 -12.22
C ARG A 98 0.36 -11.82 -12.64
N ILE A 99 0.52 -10.89 -11.70
CA ILE A 99 0.41 -9.45 -11.97
C ILE A 99 1.56 -8.98 -12.87
N TRP A 100 2.78 -9.46 -12.64
CA TRP A 100 3.96 -9.18 -13.45
C TRP A 100 3.74 -9.59 -14.91
N GLN A 101 3.19 -10.78 -15.15
CA GLN A 101 2.81 -11.26 -16.48
C GLN A 101 1.72 -10.40 -17.13
N ALA A 102 0.72 -9.96 -16.35
CA ALA A 102 -0.33 -9.08 -16.85
C ALA A 102 0.24 -7.72 -17.29
N PHE A 103 1.15 -7.14 -16.51
CA PHE A 103 1.85 -5.91 -16.85
C PHE A 103 2.68 -6.08 -18.13
N ASP A 104 3.48 -7.14 -18.23
CA ASP A 104 4.26 -7.44 -19.43
C ASP A 104 3.40 -7.52 -20.69
N LYS A 105 2.22 -8.14 -20.60
CA LYS A 105 1.28 -8.23 -21.71
C LYS A 105 0.75 -6.86 -22.13
N ILE A 106 0.40 -6.01 -21.17
CA ILE A 106 -0.24 -4.71 -21.39
C ILE A 106 0.71 -3.68 -22.00
N ILE A 107 1.99 -3.71 -21.61
CA ILE A 107 3.01 -2.77 -22.09
C ILE A 107 3.93 -3.37 -23.17
N LYS A 108 3.59 -4.53 -23.74
CA LYS A 108 4.43 -5.25 -24.71
C LYS A 108 4.87 -4.38 -25.89
N ILE A 109 3.97 -3.55 -26.42
CA ILE A 109 4.25 -2.67 -27.57
C ILE A 109 5.14 -1.50 -27.15
N GLU A 110 4.90 -0.93 -25.97
CA GLU A 110 5.69 0.17 -25.43
C GLU A 110 7.12 -0.26 -25.10
N LYS A 111 7.32 -1.50 -24.59
CA LYS A 111 8.64 -2.07 -24.30
C LYS A 111 9.57 -2.05 -25.52
N GLN A 112 9.04 -2.30 -26.72
CA GLN A 112 9.82 -2.29 -27.97
C GLN A 112 10.32 -0.89 -28.38
N LYS A 113 9.75 0.17 -27.81
CA LYS A 113 10.09 1.57 -28.10
C LYS A 113 11.00 2.18 -27.03
N LEU A 114 11.22 1.46 -25.93
CA LEU A 114 12.05 1.92 -24.83
C LEU A 114 13.54 1.78 -25.22
N PRO A 115 14.38 2.77 -24.87
CA PRO A 115 15.82 2.60 -24.99
C PRO A 115 16.34 1.48 -24.08
N ALA A 116 17.49 0.89 -24.43
CA ALA A 116 18.13 -0.14 -23.60
C ALA A 116 18.36 0.32 -22.14
N GLY A 117 18.18 -0.61 -21.19
CA GLY A 117 18.36 -0.36 -19.76
C GLY A 117 17.39 -1.14 -18.87
N SER A 118 17.53 -0.92 -17.57
CA SER A 118 16.68 -1.54 -16.55
C SER A 118 15.57 -0.58 -16.14
N TYR A 119 14.36 -1.10 -15.99
CA TYR A 119 13.18 -0.33 -15.66
C TYR A 119 12.53 -0.88 -14.40
N GLU A 120 12.02 0.02 -13.56
CA GLU A 120 11.35 -0.32 -12.31
C GLU A 120 10.16 0.61 -12.08
N MET A 121 9.04 0.04 -11.63
CA MET A 121 7.91 0.79 -11.10
C MET A 121 7.51 0.17 -9.76
N VAL A 122 7.44 1.01 -8.73
CA VAL A 122 7.05 0.59 -7.38
C VAL A 122 5.66 1.13 -7.07
N PHE A 123 4.75 0.25 -6.73
CA PHE A 123 3.46 0.54 -6.12
C PHE A 123 3.63 0.42 -4.60
N LYS A 124 3.74 1.58 -3.94
CA LYS A 124 3.88 1.72 -2.50
C LYS A 124 2.52 1.93 -1.86
N ASP A 125 2.47 1.81 -0.54
CA ASP A 125 1.24 2.01 0.23
C ASP A 125 0.06 1.21 -0.34
N LEU A 126 0.33 0.00 -0.83
CA LEU A 126 -0.65 -0.82 -1.52
C LEU A 126 -1.60 -1.41 -0.48
N ILE A 127 -2.83 -0.93 -0.46
CA ILE A 127 -3.88 -1.42 0.45
C ILE A 127 -4.80 -2.33 -0.33
N ILE A 128 -5.01 -3.52 0.20
CA ILE A 128 -5.84 -4.57 -0.35
C ILE A 128 -6.97 -4.84 0.65
N ASN A 129 -8.22 -4.85 0.18
CA ASN A 129 -9.38 -5.06 1.05
C ASN A 129 -9.64 -6.56 1.33
N GLU A 130 -10.67 -6.86 2.11
CA GLU A 130 -11.01 -8.24 2.50
C GLU A 130 -11.39 -9.15 1.32
N GLN A 131 -11.76 -8.59 0.17
CA GLN A 131 -12.06 -9.34 -1.05
C GLN A 131 -10.85 -9.50 -1.98
N GLY A 132 -9.69 -8.95 -1.59
CA GLY A 132 -8.48 -8.97 -2.40
C GLY A 132 -8.40 -7.84 -3.43
N ASN A 133 -9.31 -6.88 -3.41
CA ASN A 133 -9.26 -5.76 -4.35
C ASN A 133 -8.24 -4.72 -3.91
N VAL A 134 -7.49 -4.19 -4.86
CA VAL A 134 -6.66 -3.00 -4.64
C VAL A 134 -7.56 -1.79 -4.44
N VAL A 135 -7.49 -1.17 -3.27
CA VAL A 135 -8.27 0.05 -2.94
C VAL A 135 -7.43 1.31 -3.02
N TYR A 136 -6.12 1.21 -2.76
CA TYR A 136 -5.22 2.35 -2.77
C TYR A 136 -3.78 1.93 -3.02
N TYR A 137 -3.01 2.83 -3.63
CA TYR A 137 -1.56 2.76 -3.72
C TYR A 137 -1.01 4.14 -4.09
N THR A 138 0.28 4.33 -3.85
CA THR A 138 1.07 5.44 -4.36
C THR A 138 2.15 4.93 -5.31
N THR A 139 2.55 5.75 -6.29
CA THR A 139 3.66 5.40 -7.18
C THR A 139 4.30 6.64 -7.78
N ASN A 140 5.62 6.60 -7.93
CA ASN A 140 6.40 7.65 -8.60
C ASN A 140 6.48 7.45 -10.12
N GLY A 141 5.80 6.42 -10.64
CA GLY A 141 5.90 6.02 -12.05
C GLY A 141 7.14 5.16 -12.34
N ILE A 142 7.26 4.78 -13.60
CA ILE A 142 8.38 4.00 -14.12
C ILE A 142 9.68 4.81 -14.13
N VAL A 143 10.74 4.20 -13.63
CA VAL A 143 12.08 4.77 -13.55
C VAL A 143 13.02 3.92 -14.39
N ARG A 144 13.78 4.55 -15.27
CA ARG A 144 14.87 3.92 -16.01
C ARG A 144 16.19 4.09 -15.26
N ARG A 145 16.92 3.00 -15.12
CA ARG A 145 18.26 2.94 -14.51
C ARG A 145 19.25 2.34 -15.51
N LYS A 146 20.50 2.78 -15.45
CA LYS A 146 21.60 2.10 -16.15
C LYS A 146 21.96 0.85 -15.37
N GLN A 147 22.03 -0.30 -16.03
CA GLN A 147 22.64 -1.49 -15.45
C GLN A 147 24.14 -1.19 -15.27
N GLN A 148 24.57 -0.87 -14.05
CA GLN A 148 25.99 -0.75 -13.71
C GLN A 148 26.42 -2.03 -13.02
N GLU A 149 27.18 -2.86 -13.72
CA GLU A 149 27.73 -4.11 -13.17
C GLU A 149 28.84 -3.87 -12.13
N ARG A 150 29.32 -2.63 -11.95
CA ARG A 150 30.42 -2.34 -11.03
C ARG A 150 30.25 -0.98 -10.37
N LEU A 151 30.32 -1.02 -9.03
CA LEU A 151 30.54 0.07 -8.07
C LEU A 151 29.32 0.86 -7.61
N HIS A 152 29.39 1.24 -6.32
CA HIS A 152 28.40 1.86 -5.46
C HIS A 152 28.03 3.31 -5.88
N VAL A 153 27.75 3.51 -7.17
CA VAL A 153 27.38 4.81 -7.73
C VAL A 153 25.86 4.91 -7.69
N LYS A 154 25.34 5.99 -7.10
CA LYS A 154 23.90 6.29 -7.10
C LYS A 154 23.39 6.23 -8.53
N THR A 155 22.55 5.23 -8.85
CA THR A 155 21.89 5.10 -10.14
C THR A 155 21.11 6.38 -10.43
N ALA A 156 21.61 7.20 -11.36
CA ALA A 156 20.88 8.36 -11.84
C ALA A 156 19.63 7.89 -12.60
N ARG A 157 18.49 8.55 -12.35
CA ARG A 157 17.29 8.38 -13.17
C ARG A 157 17.63 8.81 -14.59
N LEU A 158 17.55 7.86 -15.53
CA LEU A 158 17.74 8.15 -16.94
C LEU A 158 16.43 8.61 -17.57
N THR A 159 16.54 9.42 -18.62
CA THR A 159 15.39 9.95 -19.34
C THR A 159 14.64 8.82 -20.07
N ILE A 160 13.32 8.86 -19.93
CA ILE A 160 12.34 8.12 -20.76
C ILE A 160 11.61 9.19 -21.59
N PRO A 161 11.32 8.97 -22.88
CA PRO A 161 10.50 9.90 -23.64
C PRO A 161 9.16 10.15 -22.92
N SER A 162 8.82 11.41 -22.63
CA SER A 162 7.71 11.77 -21.73
C SER A 162 6.38 11.12 -22.10
N LYS A 163 6.03 11.13 -23.39
CA LYS A 163 4.79 10.48 -23.89
C LYS A 163 4.78 8.96 -23.69
N LEU A 164 5.95 8.31 -23.79
CA LEU A 164 6.08 6.88 -23.57
C LEU A 164 6.02 6.52 -22.09
N GLU A 165 6.68 7.32 -21.24
CA GLU A 165 6.60 7.23 -19.78
C GLU A 165 5.15 7.37 -19.29
N GLU A 166 4.44 8.40 -19.77
CA GLU A 166 3.03 8.63 -19.47
C GLU A 166 2.15 7.46 -19.90
N THR A 167 2.31 6.98 -21.14
CA THR A 167 1.54 5.85 -21.66
C THR A 167 1.74 4.59 -20.83
N ILE A 168 2.99 4.26 -20.48
CA ILE A 168 3.31 3.10 -19.64
C ILE A 168 2.72 3.28 -18.24
N ASN A 169 2.92 4.44 -17.62
CA ASN A 169 2.41 4.72 -16.28
C ASN A 169 0.89 4.60 -16.21
N THR A 170 0.16 5.17 -17.15
CA THR A 170 -1.31 5.07 -17.22
C THR A 170 -1.74 3.62 -17.34
N LYS A 171 -1.19 2.89 -18.32
CA LYS A 171 -1.51 1.47 -18.54
C LYS A 171 -1.25 0.60 -17.31
N LEU A 172 -0.11 0.78 -16.65
CA LEU A 172 0.24 -0.01 -15.46
C LEU A 172 -0.61 0.37 -14.24
N LYS A 173 -0.96 1.65 -14.07
CA LYS A 173 -1.88 2.11 -13.01
C LYS A 173 -3.29 1.55 -13.19
N ASP A 174 -3.81 1.61 -14.42
CA ASP A 174 -5.11 1.05 -14.76
C ASP A 174 -5.12 -0.47 -14.58
N ALA A 175 -4.04 -1.14 -14.99
CA ALA A 175 -3.89 -2.56 -14.79
C ALA A 175 -3.86 -2.93 -13.30
N MET A 176 -3.12 -2.17 -12.47
CA MET A 176 -3.01 -2.41 -11.03
C MET A 176 -4.35 -2.24 -10.32
N SER A 177 -5.13 -1.22 -10.65
CA SER A 177 -6.44 -0.96 -10.02
C SER A 177 -7.49 -2.04 -10.33
N GLN A 178 -7.25 -2.85 -11.36
CA GLN A 178 -8.08 -3.99 -11.77
C GLN A 178 -7.56 -5.33 -11.23
N GLN A 179 -6.38 -5.37 -10.61
CA GLN A 179 -5.86 -6.64 -10.06
C GLN A 179 -6.59 -7.04 -8.80
N GLN A 180 -6.84 -8.34 -8.69
CA GLN A 180 -7.28 -8.97 -7.47
C GLN A 180 -6.10 -9.74 -6.87
N TYR A 181 -5.72 -9.43 -5.64
CA TYR A 181 -4.78 -10.19 -4.84
C TYR A 181 -5.52 -11.27 -4.05
N THR A 182 -4.80 -12.27 -3.58
CA THR A 182 -5.38 -13.28 -2.71
C THR A 182 -5.72 -12.65 -1.36
N PRO A 183 -6.94 -12.86 -0.82
CA PRO A 183 -7.31 -12.34 0.50
C PRO A 183 -6.41 -12.89 1.62
N LEU A 184 -6.01 -12.02 2.55
CA LEU A 184 -5.31 -12.42 3.78
C LEU A 184 -6.32 -12.93 4.80
N LEU A 185 -6.04 -14.07 5.43
CA LEU A 185 -6.90 -14.66 6.46
C LEU A 185 -6.24 -14.61 7.83
N ILE A 186 -6.91 -14.02 8.82
CA ILE A 186 -6.52 -14.04 10.24
C ILE A 186 -7.64 -14.73 11.02
N ALA A 187 -7.30 -15.81 11.73
CA ALA A 187 -8.28 -16.69 12.38
C ALA A 187 -9.42 -17.12 11.42
N ASN A 188 -9.07 -17.48 10.18
CA ASN A 188 -9.97 -17.86 9.08
C ASN A 188 -10.95 -16.76 8.63
N LYS A 189 -10.74 -15.50 9.01
CA LYS A 189 -11.53 -14.37 8.54
C LYS A 189 -10.71 -13.50 7.58
N PRO A 190 -11.28 -13.06 6.45
CA PRO A 190 -10.58 -12.17 5.56
C PRO A 190 -10.39 -10.79 6.20
N VAL A 191 -9.21 -10.23 6.05
CA VAL A 191 -8.83 -8.92 6.59
C VAL A 191 -8.18 -8.07 5.51
N ALA A 192 -8.32 -6.75 5.66
CA ALA A 192 -7.58 -5.81 4.82
C ALA A 192 -6.10 -5.83 5.21
N TYR A 193 -5.22 -5.64 4.23
CA TYR A 193 -3.78 -5.69 4.48
C TYR A 193 -2.98 -4.73 3.60
N TYR A 194 -1.81 -4.39 4.12
CA TYR A 194 -0.82 -3.52 3.52
C TYR A 194 0.27 -4.35 2.83
N ASN A 195 0.69 -3.90 1.65
CA ASN A 195 1.79 -4.49 0.90
C ASN A 195 2.53 -3.41 0.06
N TYR A 196 3.50 -3.87 -0.72
CA TYR A 196 4.07 -3.16 -1.86
C TYR A 196 4.18 -4.12 -3.04
N HIS A 197 4.27 -3.59 -4.25
CA HIS A 197 4.54 -4.38 -5.45
C HIS A 197 5.59 -3.68 -6.31
N THR A 198 6.61 -4.43 -6.73
CA THR A 198 7.65 -3.91 -7.62
C THR A 198 7.61 -4.64 -8.94
N TYR A 199 7.36 -3.89 -10.02
CA TYR A 199 7.47 -4.37 -11.39
C TYR A 199 8.81 -3.94 -11.96
N SER A 200 9.63 -4.89 -12.40
CA SER A 200 10.92 -4.60 -13.05
C SER A 200 11.13 -5.42 -14.31
N PHE A 201 11.89 -4.86 -15.27
CA PHE A 201 12.26 -5.55 -16.51
C PHE A 201 13.50 -4.89 -17.14
N ASN A 202 14.15 -5.60 -18.06
CA ASN A 202 15.27 -5.09 -18.85
C ASN A 202 14.91 -5.00 -20.33
N ILE A 203 15.53 -4.03 -21.02
CA ILE A 203 15.54 -3.89 -22.47
C ILE A 203 17.00 -3.97 -22.92
N GLU A 204 17.29 -4.91 -23.82
CA GLU A 204 18.60 -5.14 -24.42
C GLU A 204 18.80 -4.31 -25.69
#